data_AF-A0A961V9M2-F1
#
_entry.id   AF-A0A961V9M2-F1
#
_cell.length_a   1.000
_cell.length_b   1.000
_cell.length_c   1.000
_cell.angle_alpha   90.00
_cell.angle_beta   90.00
_cell.angle_gamma   90.00
#
_symmetry.space_group_name_H-M   'P 1'
#
loop_
_entity.id
_entity.type
_entity.pdbx_description
1 polymer ?
#
loop_
_entity_poly.entity_id
_entity_poly.type
_entity_poly.pdbx_seq_one_letter_code
_entity_poly.pdbx_strand_id
1 'polypeptide(L)' 'HLLEKLDAGWQKPAVIFGLPVGFVGATESKAELAANSRGVPFLTLKGRRGGSALAAAAVNALALGLAGDGR' A
#
# COMPACT_ATOMS: atom_id res chain seq x y z
N HIS A 1 -2.72 -10.23 -7.23
CA HIS A 1 -1.67 -10.21 -8.28
C HIS A 1 -0.28 -9.76 -7.83
N LEU A 2 -0.06 -8.56 -7.25
CA LEU A 2 1.31 -8.16 -6.83
C LEU A 2 1.92 -9.16 -5.84
N LEU A 3 1.15 -9.57 -4.82
CA LEU A 3 1.64 -10.49 -3.80
C LEU A 3 1.98 -11.88 -4.35
N GLU A 4 1.16 -12.41 -5.28
CA GLU A 4 1.47 -13.65 -6.01
C GLU A 4 2.81 -13.56 -6.76
N LYS A 5 3.12 -12.41 -7.37
CA LYS A 5 4.41 -12.19 -8.04
C LYS A 5 5.59 -12.19 -7.07
N LEU A 6 5.41 -11.59 -5.89
CA LEU A 6 6.42 -11.65 -4.83
C LEU A 6 6.64 -13.08 -4.36
N ASP A 7 5.56 -13.86 -4.23
CA ASP A 7 5.63 -15.29 -3.89
C ASP A 7 6.34 -16.10 -4.98
N ALA A 8 6.20 -15.70 -6.26
CA ALA A 8 6.94 -16.26 -7.40
C ALA A 8 8.41 -15.79 -7.51
N GLY A 9 8.93 -15.07 -6.51
CA GLY A 9 10.33 -14.64 -6.46
C GLY A 9 10.65 -13.36 -7.24
N TRP A 10 9.65 -12.55 -7.60
CA TRP A 10 9.92 -11.23 -8.17
C TRP A 10 10.70 -10.35 -7.21
N GLN A 11 11.49 -9.42 -7.77
CA GLN A 11 12.22 -8.44 -6.99
C GLN A 11 11.27 -7.65 -6.08
N LYS A 12 11.62 -7.59 -4.79
CA LYS A 12 10.85 -6.85 -3.79
C LYS A 12 10.94 -5.35 -4.05
N PRO A 13 9.82 -4.62 -4.14
CA PRO A 13 9.86 -3.17 -4.22
C PRO A 13 10.30 -2.59 -2.87
N ALA A 14 10.72 -1.32 -2.87
CA ALA A 14 11.12 -0.63 -1.64
C ALA A 14 9.95 -0.42 -0.67
N VAL A 15 8.75 -0.17 -1.20
CA VAL A 15 7.51 0.03 -0.44
C VAL A 15 6.28 -0.28 -1.31
N ILE A 16 5.18 -0.71 -0.69
CA ILE A 16 3.89 -0.94 -1.36
C ILE A 16 2.85 0.08 -0.87
N PHE A 17 2.21 0.81 -1.79
CA PHE A 17 1.00 1.60 -1.50
C PHE A 17 -0.25 0.78 -1.85
N GLY A 18 -0.73 0.00 -0.88
CA GLY A 18 -1.93 -0.83 -1.00
C GLY A 18 -3.21 -0.01 -0.91
N LEU A 19 -3.48 0.85 -1.89
CA LEU A 19 -4.61 1.78 -1.87
C LEU A 19 -5.73 1.48 -2.91
N PRO A 20 -6.13 0.21 -3.17
CA PRO A 20 -7.26 -0.03 -4.07
C PRO A 20 -8.57 0.53 -3.48
N VAL A 21 -9.44 1.05 -4.34
CA VAL A 21 -10.81 1.46 -4.00
C VAL A 21 -11.81 0.54 -4.68
N GLY A 22 -12.90 0.23 -4.00
CA GLY A 22 -13.96 -0.55 -4.62
C GLY A 22 -14.75 -1.38 -3.62
N PHE A 23 -15.82 -1.98 -4.11
CA PHE A 23 -16.71 -2.83 -3.33
C PHE A 23 -16.37 -4.32 -3.45
N VAL A 24 -15.51 -4.69 -4.40
CA VAL A 24 -15.12 -6.08 -4.66
C VAL A 24 -13.61 -6.19 -4.52
N GLY A 25 -13.14 -7.07 -3.64
CA GLY A 25 -11.73 -7.44 -3.49
C GLY A 25 -10.83 -6.38 -2.85
N ALA A 26 -11.29 -5.13 -2.68
CA ALA A 26 -10.48 -4.05 -2.14
C ALA A 26 -10.16 -4.24 -0.65
N THR A 27 -11.11 -4.75 0.14
CA THR A 27 -10.89 -5.00 1.57
C THR A 27 -10.00 -6.23 1.74
N GLU A 28 -10.28 -7.29 0.98
CA GLU A 28 -9.59 -8.57 1.00
C GLU A 28 -8.12 -8.40 0.57
N SER A 29 -7.87 -7.66 -0.52
CA SER A 29 -6.50 -7.42 -1.00
C SER A 29 -5.65 -6.63 0.01
N LYS A 30 -6.28 -5.70 0.74
CA LYS A 30 -5.59 -4.93 1.79
C LYS A 30 -5.37 -5.75 3.05
N ALA A 31 -6.33 -6.61 3.40
CA ALA A 31 -6.20 -7.53 4.52
C ALA A 31 -5.06 -8.53 4.28
N GLU A 32 -4.96 -9.08 3.08
CA GLU A 32 -3.86 -9.99 2.70
C GLU A 32 -2.50 -9.29 2.75
N LEU A 33 -2.41 -8.07 2.20
CA LEU A 33 -1.19 -7.26 2.31
C LEU A 33 -0.81 -6.99 3.77
N ALA A 34 -1.79 -6.68 4.62
CA ALA A 34 -1.56 -6.38 6.03
C ALA A 34 -1.22 -7.63 6.87
N ALA A 35 -1.77 -8.79 6.52
CA ALA A 35 -1.48 -10.05 7.17
C ALA A 35 -0.09 -10.59 6.79
N ASN A 36 0.30 -10.43 5.52
CA ASN A 36 1.60 -10.85 5.03
C ASN A 36 2.08 -9.97 3.87
N SER A 37 2.96 -9.02 4.15
CA SER A 37 3.54 -8.15 3.12
C SER A 37 4.75 -8.76 2.40
N ARG A 38 5.07 -10.03 2.67
CA ARG A 38 6.27 -10.73 2.17
C ARG A 38 7.57 -10.03 2.59
N GLY A 39 7.52 -9.34 3.73
CA GLY A 39 8.63 -8.56 4.28
C GLY A 39 8.86 -7.23 3.58
N VAL A 40 7.91 -6.76 2.77
CA VAL A 40 7.98 -5.45 2.12
C VAL A 40 7.29 -4.40 3.00
N PRO A 41 7.90 -3.24 3.28
CA PRO A 41 7.22 -2.13 3.92
C PRO A 41 5.98 -1.71 3.13
N PHE A 42 4.89 -1.35 3.82
CA PHE A 42 3.66 -0.99 3.12
C PHE A 42 2.85 0.08 3.85
N LEU A 43 2.01 0.76 3.07
CA LEU A 43 0.97 1.67 3.53
C LEU A 43 -0.36 1.22 2.94
N THR A 44 -1.39 1.13 3.77
CA THR A 44 -2.75 0.75 3.35
C THR A 44 -3.79 1.39 4.26
N LEU A 45 -5.06 1.32 3.85
CA LEU A 45 -6.22 1.72 4.64
C LEU A 45 -7.10 0.51 4.95
N LYS A 46 -7.83 0.55 6.07
CA LYS A 46 -8.85 -0.46 6.34
C LYS A 46 -10.11 -0.19 5.50
N GLY A 47 -10.80 -1.27 5.09
CA GLY A 47 -12.06 -1.22 4.35
C GLY A 47 -11.92 -0.78 2.89
N ARG A 48 -13.00 -0.22 2.34
CA ARG A 48 -13.18 0.00 0.88
C ARG A 48 -12.62 1.31 0.30
N ARG A 49 -12.16 2.25 1.13
CA ARG A 49 -11.66 3.56 0.68
C ARG A 49 -10.22 3.46 0.14
N GLY A 50 -9.90 4.23 -0.89
CA GLY A 50 -8.59 4.24 -1.55
C GLY A 50 -8.63 5.10 -2.80
N GLY A 51 -7.79 4.78 -3.79
CA GLY A 51 -7.81 5.40 -5.12
C GLY A 51 -6.59 6.28 -5.41
N SER A 52 -6.51 6.75 -6.64
CA SER A 52 -5.36 7.48 -7.18
C SER A 52 -5.05 8.77 -6.42
N ALA A 53 -6.07 9.52 -6.00
CA ALA A 53 -5.87 10.76 -5.24
C ALA A 53 -5.15 10.51 -3.90
N LEU A 54 -5.54 9.46 -3.17
CA LEU A 54 -4.89 9.10 -1.91
C LEU A 54 -3.48 8.53 -2.15
N ALA A 55 -3.29 7.76 -3.23
CA ALA A 55 -1.97 7.26 -3.59
C ALA A 55 -1.00 8.40 -3.92
N ALA A 56 -1.44 9.37 -4.72
CA ALA A 56 -0.66 10.56 -5.02
C ALA A 56 -0.33 11.37 -3.75
N ALA A 57 -1.31 11.57 -2.87
CA ALA A 57 -1.09 12.26 -1.60
C ALA A 57 -0.06 11.54 -0.71
N ALA A 58 -0.13 10.20 -0.60
CA ALA A 58 0.81 9.42 0.19
C ALA A 58 2.23 9.47 -0.38
N VAL A 59 2.38 9.38 -1.71
CA VAL A 59 3.67 9.52 -2.39
C VAL A 59 4.23 10.92 -2.19
N ASN A 60 3.42 11.96 -2.38
CA ASN A 60 3.84 13.35 -2.16
C ASN A 60 4.25 13.59 -0.71
N ALA A 61 3.50 13.07 0.26
CA ALA A 61 3.84 13.20 1.67
C ALA A 61 5.20 12.57 1.98
N LEU A 62 5.50 11.40 1.43
CA LEU A 62 6.81 10.76 1.63
C LEU A 62 7.94 11.50 0.90
N ALA A 63 7.70 11.97 -0.32
CA ALA A 63 8.68 12.74 -1.09
C ALA A 63 9.03 14.07 -0.39
N LEU A 64 8.05 14.69 0.27
CA LEU A 64 8.21 15.92 1.04
C LEU A 64 8.76 15.67 2.45
N GLY A 65 9.06 14.43 2.83
CA GLY A 65 9.68 14.09 4.11
C GLY A 65 8.71 13.89 5.29
N LEU A 66 7.41 13.71 5.02
CA LEU A 66 6.28 13.75 5.96
C LEU A 66 6.19 15.12 6.65
N ALA A 67 5.16 15.92 6.34
CA ALA A 67 5.01 17.33 6.71
C ALA A 67 4.81 17.62 8.22
N GLY A 68 5.69 17.11 9.09
CA GLY A 68 5.71 17.33 10.52
C GLY A 68 6.57 16.30 11.24
N ASP A 69 7.89 16.46 11.18
CA ASP A 69 8.63 16.26 12.42
C ASP A 69 8.09 17.31 13.39
N GLY A 70 7.40 16.88 14.44
CA GLY A 70 6.87 17.73 15.51
C GLY A 70 7.99 18.38 16.32
N ARG A 71 8.78 19.24 15.68
CA ARG A 71 9.65 20.26 16.27
C ARG A 71 9.27 21.62 15.72
#